data_AF-A0A3D8GR10-F1
#
_entry.id   AF-A0A3D8GR10-F1
#
_cell.length_a   1.000
_cell.length_b   1.000
_cell.length_c   1.000
_cell.angle_alpha   90.00
_cell.angle_beta   90.00
_cell.angle_gamma   90.00
#
_symmetry.space_group_name_H-M   'P 1'
#
loop_
_entity.id
_entity.type
_entity.pdbx_description
1 polymer ?
#
loop_
_entity_poly.entity_id
_entity_poly.type
_entity_poly.pdbx_seq_one_letter_code
_entity_poly.pdbx_strand_id
1 'polypeptide(L)'
;MIKNYGYFEFRYGSDHYKNLQFIRKDHICDTSYMTFKNTLNGEVFTFEADKITELRFKQILDFALARFTEPLADTAPHSLY
;
A
#
# COMPACT_ATOMS: atom_id res chain seq x y z
N MET A 1 0.13 -18.19 -0.33
CA MET A 1 -0.82 -17.08 -0.11
C MET A 1 -0.14 -15.80 -0.51
N ILE A 2 -0.59 -15.14 -1.57
CA ILE A 2 -0.03 -13.85 -2.01
C ILE A 2 -0.56 -12.79 -1.03
N LYS A 3 0.29 -12.30 -0.13
CA LYS A 3 -0.04 -11.13 0.69
C LYS A 3 0.09 -9.91 -0.19
N ASN A 4 -1.03 -9.33 -0.59
CA ASN A 4 -1.04 -8.01 -1.23
C ASN A 4 -0.65 -6.96 -0.19
N TYR A 5 0.63 -6.57 -0.19
CA TYR A 5 1.11 -5.44 0.57
C TYR A 5 0.75 -4.18 -0.22
N GLY A 6 -0.40 -3.58 0.07
CA GLY A 6 -0.77 -2.28 -0.48
C GLY A 6 -1.05 -1.30 0.64
N TYR A 7 -0.90 -0.02 0.36
CA TYR A 7 -1.17 1.05 1.31
C TYR A 7 -2.20 2.02 0.76
N PHE A 8 -2.91 2.66 1.67
CA PHE A 8 -3.87 3.69 1.41
C PHE A 8 -3.26 5.07 1.63
N GLU A 9 -3.75 6.02 0.83
CA GLU A 9 -3.51 7.45 0.93
C GLU A 9 -4.86 8.15 0.76
N PHE A 10 -5.16 9.11 1.62
CA PHE A 10 -6.40 9.88 1.55
C PHE A 10 -6.30 11.19 2.33
N ARG A 11 -7.25 12.09 2.09
CA ARG A 11 -7.42 13.33 2.83
C ARG A 11 -8.58 13.23 3.81
N TYR A 12 -8.41 13.85 4.97
CA TYR A 12 -9.45 13.99 5.98
C TYR A 12 -9.38 15.42 6.52
N GLY A 13 -10.38 16.25 6.21
CA GLY A 13 -10.30 17.69 6.44
C GLY A 13 -9.17 18.34 5.63
N SER A 14 -8.31 19.12 6.31
CA SER A 14 -7.12 19.74 5.70
C SER A 14 -5.93 18.79 5.56
N ASP A 15 -5.95 17.67 6.28
CA ASP A 15 -4.79 16.81 6.45
C ASP A 15 -4.71 15.71 5.40
N HIS A 16 -3.48 15.31 5.08
CA HIS A 16 -3.19 14.28 4.09
C HIS A 16 -2.46 13.10 4.76
N TYR A 17 -3.11 11.94 4.76
CA TYR A 17 -2.60 10.72 5.34
C TYR A 17 -2.07 9.76 4.27
N LYS A 18 -0.90 9.16 4.52
CA LYS A 18 -0.20 8.26 3.60
C LYS A 18 0.31 7.02 4.33
N ASN A 19 0.69 6.00 3.58
CA ASN A 19 1.28 4.76 4.10
C ASN A 19 0.36 4.09 5.15
N LEU A 20 -0.94 4.10 4.87
CA LEU A 20 -1.95 3.55 5.78
C LEU A 20 -2.30 2.12 5.39
N GLN A 21 -2.18 1.18 6.33
CA GLN A 21 -2.71 -0.17 6.18
C GLN A 21 -4.15 -0.19 6.71
N PHE A 22 -5.09 -0.68 5.90
CA PHE A 22 -6.46 -0.91 6.35
C PHE A 22 -6.48 -2.00 7.42
N ILE A 23 -7.14 -1.73 8.54
CA ILE A 23 -7.32 -2.67 9.64
C ILE A 23 -8.73 -3.23 9.64
N ARG A 24 -9.74 -2.34 9.69
CA ARG A 24 -11.16 -2.74 9.70
C ARG A 24 -12.07 -1.58 9.32
N LYS A 25 -13.31 -1.94 9.00
CA LYS A 25 -14.43 -1.02 8.83
C LYS A 25 -15.52 -1.43 9.83
N ASP A 26 -15.96 -0.47 10.63
CA ASP A 26 -17.03 -0.64 11.60
C ASP A 26 -18.24 0.21 11.16
N HIS A 27 -19.45 -0.27 11.43
CA HIS A 27 -20.69 0.48 11.19
C HIS A 27 -21.40 0.65 12.52
N ILE A 28 -21.57 1.89 12.97
CA ILE A 28 -22.16 2.20 14.28
C ILE A 28 -23.30 3.18 14.05
N CYS A 29 -24.51 2.78 14.41
CA CYS A 29 -25.75 3.47 14.04
C CYS A 29 -25.81 3.69 12.52
N ASP A 30 -25.82 4.93 12.06
CA ASP A 30 -25.89 5.32 10.64
C ASP A 30 -24.53 5.79 10.08
N THR A 31 -23.44 5.67 10.86
CA THR A 31 -22.11 6.16 10.48
C THR A 31 -21.14 5.01 10.25
N SER A 32 -20.48 5.02 9.10
CA SER A 32 -19.36 4.11 8.80
C SER A 32 -18.04 4.69 9.30
N TYR A 33 -17.23 3.88 9.97
CA TYR A 33 -15.89 4.22 10.42
C TYR A 33 -14.86 3.29 9.78
N MET A 34 -13.72 3.84 9.39
CA MET A 34 -12.59 3.08 8.86
C MET A 34 -11.37 3.29 9.74
N THR A 35 -10.78 2.18 10.19
CA THR A 35 -9.56 2.18 10.99
C THR A 35 -8.37 1.78 10.15
N PHE A 36 -7.31 2.58 10.23
CA PHE A 36 -6.06 2.35 9.55
C PHE A 36 -4.88 2.40 10.52
N LYS A 37 -3.82 1.69 10.18
CA LYS A 37 -2.54 1.75 10.87
C LYS A 37 -1.50 2.40 9.96
N ASN A 38 -0.83 3.43 10.43
CA ASN A 38 0.32 4.00 9.75
C ASN A 38 1.48 3.01 9.82
N THR A 39 2.00 2.62 8.67
CA THR A 39 3.04 1.59 8.58
C THR A 39 4.43 2.10 8.89
N LEU A 40 4.63 3.42 8.96
CA LEU A 40 5.92 4.04 9.28
C LEU A 40 6.16 4.13 10.78
N ASN A 41 5.17 4.63 11.54
CA ASN A 41 5.30 4.86 12.98
C ASN A 41 4.43 3.92 13.84
N GLY A 42 3.56 3.12 13.22
CA GLY A 42 2.71 2.15 13.90
C GLY A 42 1.43 2.72 14.53
N GLU A 43 1.19 4.03 14.42
CA GLU A 43 0.01 4.70 14.98
C GLU A 43 -1.28 4.21 14.31
N VAL A 44 -2.37 4.16 15.08
CA VAL A 44 -3.69 3.71 14.61
C VAL A 44 -4.65 4.87 14.64
N PHE A 45 -5.35 5.07 13.52
CA PHE A 45 -6.29 6.16 13.33
C PHE A 45 -7.64 5.60 12.88
N THR A 46 -8.73 6.19 13.37
CA THR A 46 -10.10 5.86 12.95
C THR A 46 -10.76 7.11 12.42
N PHE A 47 -11.37 7.00 11.24
CA PHE A 47 -11.99 8.10 10.53
C PHE A 47 -13.43 7.77 10.18
N GLU A 48 -14.31 8.76 10.20
CA GLU A 48 -15.63 8.63 9.57
C GLU A 48 -15.44 8.48 8.06
N ALA A 49 -15.95 7.39 7.49
CA ALA A 49 -15.73 7.02 6.09
C ALA A 49 -16.23 8.10 5.13
N ASP A 50 -17.36 8.74 5.44
CA ASP A 50 -18.00 9.73 4.58
C ASP A 50 -17.24 11.07 4.52
N LYS A 51 -16.32 11.31 5.47
CA LYS A 51 -15.45 12.48 5.50
C LYS A 51 -14.11 12.24 4.81
N ILE A 52 -13.81 11.00 4.42
CA ILE A 52 -12.60 10.66 3.69
C ILE A 52 -12.75 11.11 2.24
N THR A 53 -11.78 11.86 1.75
CA THR A 53 -11.73 12.33 0.36
C THR A 53 -10.44 11.87 -0.30
N GLU A 54 -10.44 11.81 -1.64
CA GLU A 54 -9.27 11.42 -2.43
C GLU A 54 -8.67 10.05 -2.04
N LEU A 55 -9.49 9.07 -1.68
CA LEU A 55 -9.03 7.73 -1.28
C LEU A 55 -8.35 7.00 -2.45
N ARG A 56 -7.07 6.64 -2.26
CA ARG A 56 -6.26 5.92 -3.23
C ARG A 56 -5.63 4.69 -2.59
N PHE A 57 -5.64 3.58 -3.32
CA PHE A 57 -4.92 2.37 -2.98
C PHE A 57 -3.69 2.24 -3.88
N LYS A 58 -2.52 2.07 -3.28
CA LYS A 58 -1.26 1.83 -3.98
C LYS A 58 -0.80 0.41 -3.70
N GLN A 59 -0.78 -0.43 -4.73
CA GLN A 59 -0.20 -1.77 -4.67
C GLN A 59 1.32 -1.67 -4.67
N ILE A 60 2.01 -2.40 -3.79
CA ILE A 60 3.46 -2.60 -3.92
C ILE A 60 3.66 -3.66 -5.02
N LEU A 61 3.49 -3.26 -6.27
CA LEU A 61 3.83 -4.14 -7.40
C LEU A 61 5.34 -4.09 -7.71
N ASP A 62 6.04 -3.02 -7.30
CA ASP A 62 7.38 -2.73 -7.81
C ASP A 62 8.56 -3.29 -6.99
N PHE A 63 8.38 -3.59 -5.69
CA PHE A 63 9.52 -4.08 -4.88
C PHE A 63 9.83 -5.58 -5.11
N ALA A 64 8.86 -6.34 -5.64
CA ALA A 64 9.06 -7.75 -5.97
C ALA A 64 9.72 -7.93 -7.33
N LEU A 65 9.34 -7.14 -8.34
CA LEU A 65 9.93 -7.22 -9.69
C LEU A 65 11.41 -6.85 -9.72
N ALA A 66 11.84 -5.87 -8.92
CA ALA A 66 13.25 -5.45 -8.86
C ALA A 66 14.20 -6.47 -8.23
N ARG A 67 13.70 -7.49 -7.52
CA ARG A 67 14.53 -8.56 -6.93
C ARG A 67 14.66 -9.82 -7.81
N PHE A 68 13.90 -9.92 -8.90
CA PHE A 68 13.97 -11.07 -9.82
C PHE A 68 14.73 -10.80 -11.11
N THR A 69 15.12 -9.55 -11.37
CA THR A 69 16.13 -9.27 -12.41
C THR A 69 17.53 -9.36 -11.80
N GLU A 70 17.94 -10.55 -11.42
CA GLU A 70 19.37 -10.88 -11.57
C GLU A 70 19.61 -10.97 -13.08
N PRO A 71 20.53 -10.17 -13.66
CA PRO A 71 20.99 -10.47 -15.00
C PRO A 71 21.73 -11.81 -14.91
N LEU A 72 21.10 -12.89 -15.40
CA LEU A 72 21.81 -14.12 -15.73
C LEU A 72 22.83 -13.74 -16.80
N ALA A 73 24.04 -13.41 -16.36
CA ALA A 73 25.18 -13.21 -17.22
C ALA A 73 25.65 -14.58 -17.70
N ASP A 74 24.90 -15.19 -18.62
CA ASP A 74 25.33 -16.35 -19.37
C ASP A 74 24.79 -16.26 -20.80
N THR A 75 25.45 -15.44 -21.61
CA THR A 75 25.77 -15.81 -22.99
C THR A 75 26.91 -14.94 -23.48
N ALA A 76 28.15 -15.35 -23.18
CA ALA A 76 29.26 -14.95 -24.03
C ALA A 76 29.14 -15.75 -25.34
N PRO A 77 29.00 -15.11 -26.51
CA PRO A 77 29.24 -15.81 -27.77
C PRO A 77 30.75 -15.84 -27.94
N HIS A 78 31.41 -16.91 -27.50
CA HIS A 78 32.76 -17.20 -27.96
C HIS A 78 32.68 -18.23 -29.07
N SER A 79 32.28 -17.72 -30.24
CA SER A 79 32.85 -18.21 -31.50
C SER A 79 34.12 -17.40 -31.72
N LEU A 80 35.27 -18.08 -31.81
CA LEU A 80 36.41 -17.73 -32.67
C LEU A 80 37.48 -18.83 -32.53
N TYR A 81 37.81 -19.42 -33.69
CA TYR A 81 38.78 -20.47 -34.02
C TYR A 81 38.38 -21.94 -33.78
#